data_AF-A0A2R7L073-F1
#
_entry.id   AF-A0A2R7L073-F1
#
_cell.length_a   1.000
_cell.length_b   1.000
_cell.length_c   1.000
_cell.angle_alpha   90.00
_cell.angle_beta   90.00
_cell.angle_gamma   90.00
#
_symmetry.space_group_name_H-M   'P 1'
#
loop_
_entity.id
_entity.type
_entity.pdbx_description
1 polymer ?
#
loop_
_entity_poly.entity_id
_entity_poly.type
_entity_poly.pdbx_seq_one_letter_code
_entity_poly.pdbx_strand_id
1 'polypeptide(L)'
;MLNTKMIGNKIAEARKKTNISQAQLSERLYISPQAVGKWERGESMPDITTFNRLAEILGVDLNYFSEHIQTQATEPTSPDPLIKQSDELLFKKPEKRPSWDMSLGNWVDADFSGLKNLHEKFSSSNMQRCKFIGSNLSGLLLRTNNVDSCDFSNSDISRSQIQTSNLANNIFRNCLLKETGFSKSHIKDCDFSGSNLTGADFKKSNYVESCDFSESDITHCHIQGSSLANSIFKNCSLKETEVSGSHVNGCDFTDADFTGVGFKSGAFVNNTIANAVWNRSSFIGMQIDDVHFEGTLEDCYFENCTFKRVTFQNSRLVNTFFKNNSLFKSRGFKGLQFTDCQADRITYEFLKSGKADVIGIKLLAS
;
A
#
# COMPACT_ATOMS: atom_id res chain seq x y z
N MET A 1 -23.55 -3.82 -16.52
CA MET A 1 -23.03 -5.11 -17.02
C MET A 1 -22.98 -5.05 -18.53
N LEU A 2 -21.82 -5.32 -19.13
CA LEU A 2 -21.67 -5.47 -20.59
C LEU A 2 -22.53 -6.66 -21.03
N ASN A 3 -23.45 -6.42 -21.96
CA ASN A 3 -24.33 -7.46 -22.48
C ASN A 3 -23.54 -8.34 -23.46
N THR A 4 -23.15 -9.53 -23.01
CA THR A 4 -22.35 -10.51 -23.79
C THR A 4 -22.96 -10.81 -25.15
N LYS A 5 -24.30 -10.84 -25.22
CA LYS A 5 -25.06 -11.09 -26.45
C LYS A 5 -25.01 -9.90 -27.42
N MET A 6 -25.03 -8.68 -26.90
CA MET A 6 -24.88 -7.46 -27.72
C MET A 6 -23.48 -7.40 -28.36
N ILE A 7 -22.44 -7.66 -27.58
CA ILE A 7 -21.05 -7.67 -28.05
C ILE A 7 -20.86 -8.76 -29.11
N GLY A 8 -21.38 -9.96 -28.85
CA GLY A 8 -21.34 -11.06 -29.81
C GLY A 8 -21.96 -10.68 -31.16
N ASN A 9 -23.12 -10.01 -31.14
CA ASN A 9 -23.77 -9.52 -32.35
C ASN A 9 -22.90 -8.50 -33.09
N LYS A 10 -22.27 -7.55 -32.39
CA LYS A 10 -21.40 -6.55 -33.01
C LYS A 10 -20.13 -7.16 -33.61
N ILE A 11 -19.51 -8.13 -32.95
CA ILE A 11 -18.38 -8.88 -33.52
C ILE A 11 -18.82 -9.58 -34.80
N ALA A 12 -19.99 -10.24 -34.80
CA ALA A 12 -20.53 -10.88 -35.98
C ALA A 12 -20.83 -9.89 -37.12
N GLU A 13 -21.39 -8.72 -36.80
CA GLU A 13 -21.70 -7.66 -37.77
C GLU A 13 -20.44 -7.07 -38.41
N ALA A 14 -19.46 -6.65 -37.62
CA ALA A 14 -18.20 -6.10 -38.13
C ALA A 14 -17.40 -7.13 -38.93
N ARG A 15 -17.41 -8.40 -38.49
CA ARG A 15 -16.80 -9.51 -39.24
C ARG A 15 -17.47 -9.76 -40.58
N LYS A 16 -18.81 -9.75 -40.62
CA LYS A 16 -19.55 -9.90 -41.88
C LYS A 16 -19.33 -8.70 -42.81
N LYS A 17 -19.22 -7.48 -42.26
CA LYS A 17 -18.94 -6.27 -43.04
C LYS A 17 -17.55 -6.27 -43.68
N THR A 18 -16.58 -6.92 -43.05
CA THR A 18 -15.21 -7.12 -43.58
C THR A 18 -15.07 -8.39 -44.42
N ASN A 19 -16.16 -9.14 -44.64
CA ASN A 19 -16.24 -10.32 -45.49
C ASN A 19 -15.25 -11.44 -45.12
N ILE A 20 -14.99 -11.65 -43.82
CA ILE A 20 -14.13 -12.74 -43.32
C ILE A 20 -14.94 -13.78 -42.55
N SER A 21 -14.55 -15.06 -42.63
CA SER A 21 -15.18 -16.15 -41.87
C SER A 21 -14.74 -16.16 -40.41
N GLN A 22 -15.46 -16.87 -39.53
CA GLN A 22 -15.03 -17.05 -38.13
C GLN A 22 -13.64 -17.72 -38.04
N ALA A 23 -13.33 -18.65 -38.96
CA ALA A 23 -12.04 -19.32 -39.02
C ALA A 23 -10.91 -18.36 -39.45
N GLN A 24 -11.18 -17.48 -40.42
CA GLN A 24 -10.22 -16.45 -40.86
C GLN A 24 -9.97 -15.40 -39.78
N LEU A 25 -11.02 -15.00 -39.03
CA LEU A 25 -10.86 -14.11 -37.89
C LEU A 25 -10.04 -14.75 -36.77
N SER A 26 -10.29 -16.04 -36.47
CA SER A 26 -9.54 -16.76 -35.44
C SER A 26 -8.07 -16.96 -35.79
N GLU A 27 -7.76 -17.18 -37.08
CA GLU A 27 -6.38 -17.30 -37.57
C GLU A 27 -5.60 -15.99 -37.39
N ARG A 28 -6.22 -14.84 -37.73
CA ARG A 28 -5.61 -13.51 -37.54
C ARG A 28 -5.43 -13.12 -36.07
N LEU A 29 -6.22 -13.72 -35.17
CA LEU A 29 -6.17 -13.49 -33.74
C LEU A 29 -5.29 -14.51 -32.99
N TYR A 30 -4.78 -15.55 -33.68
CA TYR A 30 -4.05 -16.67 -33.08
C TYR A 30 -4.85 -17.41 -31.99
N ILE A 31 -6.14 -17.64 -32.24
CA ILE A 31 -7.06 -18.35 -31.33
C ILE A 31 -7.87 -19.43 -32.04
N SER A 32 -8.66 -20.21 -31.30
CA SER A 32 -9.51 -21.24 -31.90
C SER A 32 -10.77 -20.66 -32.59
N PRO A 33 -11.22 -21.22 -33.72
CA PRO A 33 -12.49 -20.83 -34.36
C PRO A 33 -13.71 -20.97 -33.43
N GLN A 34 -13.64 -21.93 -32.49
CA GLN A 34 -14.67 -22.18 -31.50
C GLN A 34 -14.83 -20.99 -30.53
N ALA A 35 -13.75 -20.28 -30.19
CA ALA A 35 -13.80 -19.10 -29.33
C ALA A 35 -14.58 -17.96 -30.00
N VAL A 36 -14.31 -17.67 -31.28
CA VAL A 36 -15.05 -16.67 -32.06
C VAL A 36 -16.54 -17.02 -32.12
N GLY A 37 -16.87 -18.30 -32.35
CA GLY A 37 -18.26 -18.76 -32.35
C GLY A 37 -18.96 -18.59 -30.99
N LYS A 38 -18.27 -18.86 -29.88
CA LYS A 38 -18.82 -18.64 -28.52
C LYS A 38 -19.03 -17.16 -28.23
N TRP A 39 -18.15 -16.28 -28.72
CA TRP A 39 -18.34 -14.83 -28.60
C TRP A 39 -19.57 -14.36 -29.37
N GLU A 40 -19.73 -14.77 -30.62
CA GLU A 40 -20.87 -14.35 -31.46
C GLU A 40 -22.23 -14.86 -30.93
N ARG A 41 -22.24 -15.98 -30.19
CA ARG A 41 -23.45 -16.47 -29.50
C ARG A 41 -23.68 -15.85 -28.12
N GLY A 42 -22.74 -15.05 -27.62
CA GLY A 42 -22.79 -14.42 -26.30
C GLY A 42 -22.55 -15.39 -25.13
N GLU A 43 -21.97 -16.57 -25.42
CA GLU A 43 -21.64 -17.62 -24.43
C GLU A 43 -20.33 -17.32 -23.66
N SER A 44 -19.47 -16.47 -24.22
CA SER A 44 -18.23 -16.00 -23.60
C SER A 44 -17.83 -14.64 -24.21
N MET A 45 -16.78 -14.00 -23.69
CA MET A 45 -16.27 -12.73 -24.23
C MET A 45 -14.79 -12.83 -24.57
N PRO A 46 -14.31 -12.06 -25.56
CA PRO A 46 -12.89 -11.82 -25.75
C PRO A 46 -12.31 -11.09 -24.54
N ASP A 47 -11.05 -11.35 -24.21
CA ASP A 47 -10.31 -10.50 -23.26
C ASP A 47 -9.98 -9.14 -23.91
N ILE A 48 -9.48 -8.20 -23.09
CA ILE A 48 -9.22 -6.83 -23.55
C ILE A 48 -8.12 -6.73 -24.61
N THR A 49 -7.10 -7.58 -24.53
CA THR A 49 -6.02 -7.61 -25.53
C THR A 49 -6.54 -8.12 -26.88
N THR A 50 -7.47 -9.08 -26.82
CA THR A 50 -8.16 -9.64 -27.97
C THR A 50 -9.14 -8.64 -28.59
N PHE A 51 -9.79 -7.79 -27.79
CA PHE A 51 -10.65 -6.71 -28.29
C PHE A 51 -9.89 -5.67 -29.11
N ASN A 52 -8.70 -5.26 -28.69
CA ASN A 52 -7.87 -4.33 -29.45
C ASN A 52 -7.51 -4.92 -30.83
N ARG A 53 -7.12 -6.18 -30.86
CA ARG A 53 -6.82 -6.89 -32.12
C ARG A 53 -8.07 -7.06 -32.99
N LEU A 54 -9.23 -7.33 -32.39
CA LEU A 54 -10.51 -7.40 -33.10
C LEU A 54 -10.84 -6.08 -33.79
N ALA A 55 -10.68 -4.94 -33.10
CA ALA A 55 -10.90 -3.61 -33.65
C ALA A 55 -9.99 -3.34 -34.87
N GLU A 56 -8.70 -3.65 -34.76
CA GLU A 56 -7.73 -3.51 -35.85
C GLU A 56 -8.07 -4.39 -37.06
N ILE A 57 -8.36 -5.69 -36.83
CA ILE A 57 -8.63 -6.65 -37.91
C ILE A 57 -9.96 -6.32 -38.61
N LEU A 58 -10.95 -5.86 -37.84
CA LEU A 58 -12.29 -5.56 -38.35
C LEU A 58 -12.44 -4.12 -38.85
N GLY A 59 -11.40 -3.30 -38.74
CA GLY A 59 -11.41 -1.91 -39.18
C GLY A 59 -12.49 -1.07 -38.49
N VAL A 60 -12.78 -1.38 -37.23
CA VAL A 60 -13.76 -0.66 -36.40
C VAL A 60 -13.06 -0.04 -35.21
N ASP A 61 -13.57 1.09 -34.76
CA ASP A 61 -13.12 1.68 -33.51
C ASP A 61 -13.47 0.76 -32.33
N LEU A 62 -12.65 0.73 -31.29
CA LEU A 62 -12.89 -0.13 -30.12
C LEU A 62 -14.25 0.16 -29.45
N ASN A 63 -14.71 1.42 -29.48
CA ASN A 63 -16.01 1.84 -28.94
C ASN A 63 -17.19 1.32 -29.77
N TYR A 64 -16.96 0.80 -30.97
CA TYR A 64 -17.98 0.10 -31.74
C TYR A 64 -18.63 -1.00 -30.90
N PHE A 65 -17.87 -1.71 -30.07
CA PHE A 65 -18.37 -2.82 -29.26
C PHE A 65 -19.17 -2.39 -28.01
N SER A 66 -19.25 -1.09 -27.66
CA SER A 66 -19.79 -0.62 -26.37
C SER A 66 -21.16 0.09 -26.35
N GLU A 67 -21.81 0.37 -27.49
CA GLU A 67 -23.02 1.25 -27.50
C GLU A 67 -24.42 0.60 -27.48
N HIS A 68 -25.34 1.24 -26.72
CA HIS A 68 -26.80 1.43 -26.95
C HIS A 68 -27.11 2.96 -26.94
N ILE A 69 -28.18 3.50 -27.55
CA ILE A 69 -28.44 3.92 -28.95
C ILE A 69 -29.35 5.18 -28.90
N GLN A 70 -29.33 6.02 -29.95
CA GLN A 70 -30.42 6.83 -30.57
C GLN A 70 -30.33 8.39 -30.66
N THR A 71 -30.43 8.81 -31.92
CA THR A 71 -30.62 10.11 -32.59
C THR A 71 -31.70 11.05 -32.04
N GLN A 72 -31.40 12.36 -32.03
CA GLN A 72 -32.28 13.37 -32.61
C GLN A 72 -31.48 14.43 -33.37
N ALA A 73 -31.97 14.72 -34.57
CA ALA A 73 -31.47 15.71 -35.50
C ALA A 73 -31.88 17.14 -35.09
N THR A 74 -31.03 18.11 -35.40
CA THR A 74 -31.39 19.40 -36.01
C THR A 74 -30.12 20.09 -36.49
N GLU A 75 -29.99 20.28 -37.81
CA GLU A 75 -29.05 21.21 -38.45
C GLU A 75 -29.68 22.64 -38.51
N PRO A 76 -29.15 23.62 -39.26
CA PRO A 76 -28.11 24.57 -38.85
C PRO A 76 -28.55 26.04 -39.02
N THR A 77 -27.97 26.99 -38.28
CA THR A 77 -27.99 28.40 -38.70
C THR A 77 -26.69 29.13 -38.31
N SER A 78 -26.15 29.84 -39.30
CA SER A 78 -25.02 30.78 -39.32
C SER A 78 -25.51 32.12 -39.90
N PRO A 79 -24.76 33.26 -39.93
CA PRO A 79 -23.65 33.77 -39.10
C PRO A 79 -23.74 35.29 -38.71
N ASP A 80 -22.85 35.70 -37.76
CA ASP A 80 -22.11 37.00 -37.63
C ASP A 80 -22.78 38.33 -37.15
N PRO A 81 -22.01 39.40 -36.77
CA PRO A 81 -20.78 39.53 -35.94
C PRO A 81 -20.88 40.63 -34.84
N LEU A 82 -19.93 40.67 -33.89
CA LEU A 82 -19.18 41.87 -33.38
C LEU A 82 -18.68 41.74 -31.91
N ILE A 83 -17.40 41.36 -31.80
CA ILE A 83 -16.31 41.94 -30.98
C ILE A 83 -16.62 42.38 -29.53
N LYS A 84 -16.00 41.70 -28.56
CA LYS A 84 -15.06 42.33 -27.63
C LYS A 84 -14.02 41.34 -27.12
N GLN A 85 -12.76 41.71 -27.35
CA GLN A 85 -11.53 41.03 -26.96
C GLN A 85 -11.37 40.97 -25.45
N SER A 86 -10.98 39.80 -24.95
CA SER A 86 -10.10 39.67 -23.79
C SER A 86 -9.25 38.41 -23.99
N ASP A 87 -7.94 38.59 -23.95
CA ASP A 87 -6.93 37.55 -24.07
C ASP A 87 -7.12 36.46 -23.01
N GLU A 88 -7.68 35.32 -23.40
CA GLU A 88 -7.49 34.06 -22.69
C GLU A 88 -6.62 33.15 -23.56
N LEU A 89 -5.37 32.97 -23.13
CA LEU A 89 -4.49 31.90 -23.58
C LEU A 89 -5.28 30.57 -23.52
N LEU A 90 -5.50 30.00 -24.70
CA LEU A 90 -6.14 28.72 -24.94
C LEU A 90 -5.44 27.61 -24.13
N PHE A 91 -5.91 27.39 -22.90
CA PHE A 91 -5.86 26.06 -22.31
C PHE A 91 -6.73 25.17 -23.20
N LYS A 92 -6.10 24.41 -24.10
CA LYS A 92 -6.74 23.23 -24.70
C LYS A 92 -7.33 22.44 -23.52
N LYS A 93 -8.66 22.32 -23.47
CA LYS A 93 -9.34 21.35 -22.60
C LYS A 93 -8.58 20.03 -22.73
N PRO A 94 -8.19 19.36 -21.64
CA PRO A 94 -7.60 18.05 -21.78
C PRO A 94 -8.61 17.21 -22.55
N GLU A 95 -8.20 16.70 -23.71
CA GLU A 95 -8.94 15.67 -24.43
C GLU A 95 -9.38 14.64 -23.39
N LYS A 96 -10.68 14.32 -23.36
CA LYS A 96 -11.23 13.36 -22.40
C LYS A 96 -10.48 12.04 -22.60
N ARG A 97 -9.48 11.80 -21.75
CA ARG A 97 -8.74 10.54 -21.72
C ARG A 97 -9.77 9.44 -21.51
N PRO A 98 -9.71 8.32 -22.25
CA PRO A 98 -10.61 7.21 -22.03
C PRO A 98 -10.49 6.79 -20.56
N SER A 99 -11.56 6.96 -19.80
CA SER A 99 -11.63 6.46 -18.43
C SER A 99 -12.15 5.04 -18.49
N TRP A 100 -11.29 4.04 -18.32
CA TRP A 100 -11.82 2.71 -18.09
C TRP A 100 -12.31 2.67 -16.64
N ASP A 101 -13.62 2.60 -16.45
CA ASP A 101 -14.17 2.41 -15.12
C ASP A 101 -14.26 0.91 -14.85
N MET A 102 -13.23 0.40 -14.19
CA MET A 102 -13.12 -1.01 -13.82
C MET A 102 -13.81 -1.32 -12.49
N SER A 103 -14.55 -0.33 -11.95
CA SER A 103 -15.37 -0.46 -10.74
C SER A 103 -16.48 -1.49 -10.90
N LEU A 104 -16.94 -2.05 -9.78
CA LEU A 104 -18.00 -3.06 -9.71
C LEU A 104 -17.70 -4.36 -10.49
N GLY A 105 -16.45 -4.53 -10.95
CA GLY A 105 -16.02 -5.70 -11.70
C GLY A 105 -15.77 -6.88 -10.78
N ASN A 106 -15.98 -8.09 -11.32
CA ASN A 106 -15.53 -9.34 -10.71
C ASN A 106 -14.45 -9.94 -11.61
N TRP A 107 -13.20 -9.68 -11.26
CA TRP A 107 -12.02 -10.07 -12.00
C TRP A 107 -11.38 -11.26 -11.30
N VAL A 108 -11.32 -12.39 -12.00
CA VAL A 108 -10.79 -13.64 -11.47
C VAL A 108 -9.80 -14.19 -12.49
N ASP A 109 -8.58 -14.49 -12.04
CA ASP A 109 -7.50 -15.02 -12.88
C ASP A 109 -7.14 -14.12 -14.09
N ALA A 110 -7.45 -12.82 -14.00
CA ALA A 110 -7.22 -11.86 -15.08
C ALA A 110 -5.77 -11.35 -15.08
N ASP A 111 -5.19 -11.20 -16.27
CA ASP A 111 -3.85 -10.65 -16.45
C ASP A 111 -3.91 -9.21 -16.94
N PHE A 112 -3.44 -8.32 -16.08
CA PHE A 112 -3.30 -6.88 -16.22
C PHE A 112 -1.83 -6.45 -16.10
N SER A 113 -0.90 -7.36 -16.36
CA SER A 113 0.54 -7.07 -16.29
C SER A 113 0.97 -6.09 -17.36
N GLY A 114 1.91 -5.20 -17.02
CA GLY A 114 2.44 -4.18 -17.92
C GLY A 114 1.44 -3.07 -18.29
N LEU A 115 0.27 -3.00 -17.64
CA LEU A 115 -0.66 -1.90 -17.82
C LEU A 115 0.02 -0.57 -17.50
N LYS A 116 -0.26 0.47 -18.28
CA LYS A 116 0.27 1.82 -18.06
C LYS A 116 -0.84 2.84 -18.10
N ASN A 117 -0.62 3.96 -17.41
CA ASN A 117 -1.53 5.11 -17.35
C ASN A 117 -2.91 4.78 -16.78
N LEU A 118 -2.97 3.81 -15.86
CA LEU A 118 -4.19 3.41 -15.19
C LEU A 118 -4.49 4.39 -14.06
N HIS A 119 -5.04 5.56 -14.39
CA HIS A 119 -5.52 6.55 -13.41
C HIS A 119 -6.96 6.29 -12.96
N GLU A 120 -7.36 5.02 -13.05
CA GLU A 120 -8.75 4.62 -13.04
C GLU A 120 -9.25 4.26 -11.66
N LYS A 121 -10.57 4.06 -11.59
CA LYS A 121 -11.25 3.62 -10.39
C LYS A 121 -11.49 2.13 -10.53
N PHE A 122 -10.86 1.34 -9.68
CA PHE A 122 -11.45 0.07 -9.28
C PHE A 122 -12.11 0.38 -7.95
N SER A 123 -13.38 0.79 -7.97
CA SER A 123 -14.15 0.93 -6.75
C SER A 123 -15.14 -0.22 -6.65
N SER A 124 -15.38 -0.74 -5.46
CA SER A 124 -16.38 -1.78 -5.21
C SER A 124 -16.19 -3.03 -6.08
N SER A 125 -14.95 -3.37 -6.42
CA SER A 125 -14.60 -4.50 -7.29
C SER A 125 -14.10 -5.69 -6.47
N ASN A 126 -14.28 -6.89 -7.02
CA ASN A 126 -13.65 -8.11 -6.53
C ASN A 126 -12.54 -8.49 -7.51
N MET A 127 -11.30 -8.57 -7.02
CA MET A 127 -10.12 -8.97 -7.77
C MET A 127 -9.52 -10.18 -7.06
N GLN A 128 -9.51 -11.32 -7.72
CA GLN A 128 -8.98 -12.58 -7.18
C GLN A 128 -7.97 -13.16 -8.14
N ARG A 129 -6.77 -13.49 -7.63
CA ARG A 129 -5.70 -14.13 -8.43
C ARG A 129 -5.36 -13.38 -9.72
N CYS A 130 -5.55 -12.07 -9.72
CA CYS A 130 -5.23 -11.23 -10.86
C CYS A 130 -3.73 -10.90 -10.86
N LYS A 131 -3.16 -10.67 -12.04
CA LYS A 131 -1.77 -10.25 -12.20
C LYS A 131 -1.73 -8.81 -12.64
N PHE A 132 -0.90 -8.01 -12.01
CA PHE A 132 -0.63 -6.61 -12.32
C PHE A 132 0.88 -6.40 -12.40
N ILE A 133 1.65 -7.41 -12.81
CA ILE A 133 3.11 -7.43 -12.71
C ILE A 133 3.72 -6.36 -13.62
N GLY A 134 4.63 -5.55 -13.09
CA GLY A 134 5.33 -4.50 -13.86
C GLY A 134 4.42 -3.38 -14.39
N SER A 135 3.24 -3.20 -13.80
CA SER A 135 2.25 -2.21 -14.22
C SER A 135 2.53 -0.85 -13.58
N ASN A 136 2.18 0.23 -14.29
CA ASN A 136 2.07 1.57 -13.72
C ASN A 136 0.62 1.86 -13.34
N LEU A 137 0.37 1.74 -12.05
CA LEU A 137 -0.88 1.96 -11.31
C LEU A 137 -0.76 3.20 -10.41
N SER A 138 0.12 4.15 -10.74
CA SER A 138 0.33 5.34 -9.92
C SER A 138 -0.91 6.23 -9.87
N GLY A 139 -1.28 6.67 -8.67
CA GLY A 139 -2.47 7.47 -8.42
C GLY A 139 -3.80 6.71 -8.56
N LEU A 140 -3.79 5.38 -8.56
CA LEU A 140 -4.99 4.54 -8.64
C LEU A 140 -5.90 4.77 -7.43
N LEU A 141 -7.22 4.76 -7.66
CA LEU A 141 -8.21 4.84 -6.59
C LEU A 141 -8.86 3.47 -6.37
N LEU A 142 -8.52 2.83 -5.26
CA LEU A 142 -9.12 1.59 -4.80
C LEU A 142 -10.05 1.85 -3.61
N ARG A 143 -11.35 1.98 -3.84
CA ARG A 143 -12.32 2.18 -2.76
C ARG A 143 -13.27 1.00 -2.60
N THR A 144 -13.37 0.44 -1.39
CA THR A 144 -14.32 -0.64 -1.08
C THR A 144 -14.10 -1.91 -1.92
N ASN A 145 -12.85 -2.26 -2.25
CA ASN A 145 -12.56 -3.46 -3.02
C ASN A 145 -12.27 -4.66 -2.14
N ASN A 146 -12.43 -5.85 -2.73
CA ASN A 146 -11.80 -7.06 -2.26
C ASN A 146 -10.68 -7.42 -3.23
N VAL A 147 -9.42 -7.37 -2.79
CA VAL A 147 -8.24 -7.73 -3.57
C VAL A 147 -7.57 -8.89 -2.85
N ASP A 148 -7.72 -10.08 -3.40
CA ASP A 148 -7.24 -11.31 -2.78
C ASP A 148 -6.31 -12.07 -3.72
N SER A 149 -5.20 -12.54 -3.18
CA SER A 149 -4.26 -13.42 -3.89
C SER A 149 -3.73 -12.83 -5.21
N CYS A 150 -3.69 -11.50 -5.35
CA CYS A 150 -3.24 -10.84 -6.58
C CYS A 150 -1.73 -10.56 -6.53
N ASP A 151 -1.10 -10.54 -7.72
CA ASP A 151 0.32 -10.29 -7.87
C ASP A 151 0.57 -8.92 -8.50
N PHE A 152 1.15 -8.01 -7.72
CA PHE A 152 1.53 -6.66 -8.12
C PHE A 152 3.05 -6.50 -8.29
N SER A 153 3.82 -7.58 -8.31
CA SER A 153 5.29 -7.51 -8.25
C SER A 153 5.89 -6.56 -9.29
N ASN A 154 6.88 -5.77 -8.86
CA ASN A 154 7.60 -4.78 -9.69
C ASN A 154 6.74 -3.64 -10.26
N SER A 155 5.58 -3.37 -9.66
CA SER A 155 4.66 -2.35 -10.14
C SER A 155 4.82 -1.03 -9.41
N ASP A 156 4.42 0.05 -10.08
CA ASP A 156 4.31 1.37 -9.48
C ASP A 156 2.87 1.63 -9.05
N ILE A 157 2.64 1.71 -7.74
CA ILE A 157 1.37 2.00 -7.08
C ILE A 157 1.51 3.30 -6.25
N SER A 158 2.53 4.10 -6.55
CA SER A 158 2.82 5.34 -5.82
C SER A 158 1.64 6.30 -5.90
N ARG A 159 1.37 7.02 -4.80
CA ARG A 159 0.30 8.02 -4.64
C ARG A 159 -1.12 7.49 -4.80
N SER A 160 -1.28 6.17 -4.90
CA SER A 160 -2.59 5.52 -4.96
C SER A 160 -3.32 5.63 -3.62
N GLN A 161 -4.64 5.59 -3.66
CA GLN A 161 -5.49 5.69 -2.49
C GLN A 161 -6.33 4.42 -2.37
N ILE A 162 -5.97 3.60 -1.39
CA ILE A 162 -6.62 2.34 -1.06
C ILE A 162 -7.44 2.53 0.22
N GLN A 163 -8.74 2.67 0.04
CA GLN A 163 -9.67 3.10 1.08
C GLN A 163 -10.73 2.03 1.33
N THR A 164 -10.95 1.68 2.60
CA THR A 164 -12.04 0.77 3.00
C THR A 164 -11.99 -0.57 2.24
N SER A 165 -10.80 -1.01 1.82
CA SER A 165 -10.64 -2.21 1.00
C SER A 165 -10.09 -3.37 1.82
N ASN A 166 -10.37 -4.59 1.40
CA ASN A 166 -9.73 -5.79 1.90
C ASN A 166 -8.57 -6.17 0.96
N LEU A 167 -7.36 -6.21 1.49
CA LEU A 167 -6.15 -6.67 0.83
C LEU A 167 -5.68 -7.93 1.56
N ALA A 168 -5.89 -9.10 0.97
CA ALA A 168 -5.48 -10.37 1.57
C ALA A 168 -4.57 -11.16 0.62
N ASN A 169 -3.51 -11.79 1.14
CA ASN A 169 -2.65 -12.70 0.38
C ASN A 169 -2.01 -12.09 -0.88
N ASN A 170 -1.86 -10.77 -0.94
CA ASN A 170 -1.35 -10.10 -2.13
C ASN A 170 0.18 -10.02 -2.13
N ILE A 171 0.77 -10.06 -3.33
CA ILE A 171 2.21 -9.95 -3.53
C ILE A 171 2.50 -8.54 -4.06
N PHE A 172 3.17 -7.74 -3.25
CA PHE A 172 3.68 -6.41 -3.57
C PHE A 172 5.22 -6.40 -3.51
N ARG A 173 5.89 -7.43 -4.03
CA ARG A 173 7.36 -7.50 -4.00
C ARG A 173 7.99 -6.48 -4.94
N ASN A 174 9.03 -5.78 -4.47
CA ASN A 174 9.79 -4.80 -5.25
C ASN A 174 8.92 -3.71 -5.91
N CYS A 175 7.82 -3.33 -5.26
CA CYS A 175 6.92 -2.29 -5.75
C CYS A 175 7.39 -0.89 -5.37
N LEU A 176 6.93 0.10 -6.14
CA LEU A 176 6.95 1.50 -5.74
C LEU A 176 5.60 1.85 -5.13
N LEU A 177 5.57 2.15 -3.84
CA LEU A 177 4.39 2.43 -3.00
C LEU A 177 4.54 3.79 -2.29
N LYS A 178 5.30 4.70 -2.91
CA LYS A 178 5.60 6.01 -2.35
C LYS A 178 4.32 6.80 -2.15
N GLU A 179 4.13 7.38 -0.97
CA GLU A 179 2.97 8.22 -0.66
C GLU A 179 1.61 7.51 -0.89
N THR A 180 1.58 6.17 -0.88
CA THR A 180 0.35 5.39 -1.03
C THR A 180 -0.45 5.43 0.27
N GLY A 181 -1.75 5.69 0.18
CA GLY A 181 -2.66 5.71 1.33
C GLY A 181 -3.44 4.42 1.49
N PHE A 182 -3.46 3.84 2.69
CA PHE A 182 -4.15 2.58 3.03
C PHE A 182 -5.30 2.76 4.03
N SER A 183 -5.96 3.92 3.99
CA SER A 183 -6.90 4.32 5.06
C SER A 183 -8.09 3.36 5.23
N LYS A 184 -8.40 2.97 6.47
CA LYS A 184 -9.54 2.08 6.80
C LYS A 184 -9.55 0.75 6.07
N SER A 185 -8.42 0.32 5.53
CA SER A 185 -8.28 -0.96 4.83
C SER A 185 -7.82 -2.05 5.79
N HIS A 186 -8.14 -3.30 5.43
CA HIS A 186 -7.61 -4.49 6.09
C HIS A 186 -6.49 -5.03 5.20
N ILE A 187 -5.31 -5.21 5.76
CA ILE A 187 -4.13 -5.71 5.05
C ILE A 187 -3.66 -6.94 5.81
N LYS A 188 -3.78 -8.10 5.18
CA LYS A 188 -3.49 -9.38 5.84
C LYS A 188 -2.68 -10.27 4.92
N ASP A 189 -1.68 -10.94 5.49
CA ASP A 189 -0.89 -11.96 4.78
C ASP A 189 -0.30 -11.42 3.46
N CYS A 190 0.00 -10.12 3.40
CA CYS A 190 0.53 -9.47 2.20
C CYS A 190 2.06 -9.39 2.26
N ASP A 191 2.70 -9.53 1.12
CA ASP A 191 4.16 -9.48 0.98
C ASP A 191 4.58 -8.16 0.33
N PHE A 192 5.16 -7.26 1.10
CA PHE A 192 5.74 -5.99 0.69
C PHE A 192 7.28 -6.04 0.62
N SER A 193 7.90 -7.22 0.62
CA SER A 193 9.36 -7.33 0.68
C SER A 193 10.06 -6.63 -0.48
N GLY A 194 11.17 -5.95 -0.17
CA GLY A 194 11.96 -5.16 -1.13
C GLY A 194 11.26 -3.91 -1.70
N SER A 195 10.06 -3.57 -1.21
CA SER A 195 9.32 -2.41 -1.73
C SER A 195 9.80 -1.07 -1.16
N ASN A 196 9.55 -0.01 -1.92
CA ASN A 196 9.69 1.35 -1.43
C ASN A 196 8.30 1.90 -1.05
N LEU A 197 8.03 2.03 0.25
CA LEU A 197 6.82 2.61 0.82
C LEU A 197 7.08 4.01 1.40
N THR A 198 8.14 4.72 0.99
CA THR A 198 8.50 6.01 1.58
C THR A 198 7.30 6.96 1.59
N GLY A 199 6.96 7.51 2.77
CA GLY A 199 5.84 8.43 2.93
C GLY A 199 4.44 7.79 2.90
N ALA A 200 4.32 6.45 2.89
CA ALA A 200 3.03 5.79 2.89
C ALA A 200 2.22 6.08 4.17
N ASP A 201 0.89 6.07 4.02
CA ASP A 201 -0.04 6.45 5.07
C ASP A 201 -0.98 5.28 5.42
N PHE A 202 -0.80 4.71 6.61
CA PHE A 202 -1.62 3.64 7.19
C PHE A 202 -2.59 4.20 8.24
N LYS A 203 -3.12 5.41 8.06
CA LYS A 203 -4.10 6.00 8.98
C LYS A 203 -5.37 5.19 9.10
N LYS A 204 -5.65 4.75 10.33
CA LYS A 204 -6.81 3.94 10.72
C LYS A 204 -6.93 2.69 9.85
N SER A 205 -5.82 2.14 9.38
CA SER A 205 -5.82 0.81 8.76
C SER A 205 -6.16 -0.16 9.89
N ASN A 206 -7.36 -0.76 9.85
CA ASN A 206 -7.89 -1.47 11.02
C ASN A 206 -6.90 -2.57 11.47
N TYR A 207 -6.35 -3.32 10.51
CA TYR A 207 -5.44 -4.43 10.73
C TYR A 207 -4.39 -4.47 9.62
N VAL A 208 -3.11 -4.47 10.00
CA VAL A 208 -1.95 -4.85 9.19
C VAL A 208 -1.34 -6.07 9.89
N GLU A 209 -1.75 -7.25 9.47
CA GLU A 209 -1.45 -8.49 10.19
C GLU A 209 -0.70 -9.49 9.30
N SER A 210 0.31 -10.14 9.87
CA SER A 210 1.09 -11.19 9.21
C SER A 210 1.67 -10.76 7.87
N CYS A 211 2.01 -9.47 7.74
CA CYS A 211 2.58 -8.93 6.51
C CYS A 211 4.10 -8.97 6.56
N ASP A 212 4.73 -9.14 5.40
CA ASP A 212 6.18 -9.12 5.27
C ASP A 212 6.64 -7.80 4.66
N PHE A 213 7.39 -7.02 5.41
CA PHE A 213 8.03 -5.77 5.01
C PHE A 213 9.56 -5.90 4.97
N SER A 214 10.09 -7.12 4.90
CA SER A 214 11.54 -7.36 4.90
C SER A 214 12.23 -6.62 3.76
N GLU A 215 13.38 -6.01 4.04
CA GLU A 215 14.18 -5.24 3.06
C GLU A 215 13.44 -4.06 2.42
N SER A 216 12.28 -3.68 2.97
CA SER A 216 11.52 -2.54 2.46
C SER A 216 11.98 -1.22 3.08
N ASP A 217 11.68 -0.13 2.38
CA ASP A 217 11.87 1.24 2.87
C ASP A 217 10.52 1.82 3.28
N ILE A 218 10.25 1.88 4.58
CA ILE A 218 9.08 2.54 5.16
C ILE A 218 9.43 3.88 5.82
N THR A 219 10.48 4.56 5.35
CA THR A 219 10.88 5.90 5.83
C THR A 219 9.75 6.93 5.69
N HIS A 220 9.60 7.84 6.65
CA HIS A 220 8.58 8.88 6.70
C HIS A 220 7.12 8.38 6.64
N CYS A 221 6.86 7.13 7.01
CA CYS A 221 5.50 6.60 7.03
C CYS A 221 4.69 7.15 8.21
N HIS A 222 3.37 7.12 8.06
CA HIS A 222 2.43 7.44 9.15
C HIS A 222 1.55 6.23 9.44
N ILE A 223 1.70 5.63 10.63
CA ILE A 223 0.93 4.47 11.07
C ILE A 223 0.08 4.87 12.27
N GLN A 224 -1.17 5.23 12.02
CA GLN A 224 -2.06 5.73 13.07
C GLN A 224 -3.21 4.77 13.34
N GLY A 225 -3.49 4.46 14.60
CA GLY A 225 -4.69 3.71 15.00
C GLY A 225 -4.78 2.33 14.37
N SER A 226 -3.64 1.67 14.15
CA SER A 226 -3.55 0.39 13.42
C SER A 226 -3.04 -0.73 14.33
N SER A 227 -3.39 -1.97 14.00
CA SER A 227 -2.77 -3.15 14.60
C SER A 227 -1.68 -3.67 13.65
N LEU A 228 -0.42 -3.62 14.06
CA LEU A 228 0.72 -4.30 13.42
C LEU A 228 0.97 -5.59 14.21
N ALA A 229 0.30 -6.67 13.82
CA ALA A 229 0.40 -7.96 14.51
C ALA A 229 1.21 -8.95 13.67
N ASN A 230 2.15 -9.66 14.30
CA ASN A 230 2.88 -10.77 13.70
C ASN A 230 3.55 -10.44 12.35
N SER A 231 3.89 -9.18 12.12
CA SER A 231 4.46 -8.71 10.85
C SER A 231 5.98 -8.70 10.92
N ILE A 232 6.62 -8.87 9.77
CA ILE A 232 8.06 -9.00 9.63
C ILE A 232 8.61 -7.71 9.04
N PHE A 233 9.62 -7.12 9.66
CA PHE A 233 10.30 -5.88 9.26
C PHE A 233 11.83 -6.07 9.26
N LYS A 234 12.30 -7.25 8.86
CA LYS A 234 13.73 -7.57 8.87
C LYS A 234 14.49 -6.71 7.89
N ASN A 235 15.64 -6.16 8.29
CA ASN A 235 16.44 -5.27 7.44
C ASN A 235 15.62 -4.09 6.85
N CYS A 236 14.57 -3.66 7.56
CA CYS A 236 13.67 -2.61 7.08
C CYS A 236 14.16 -1.22 7.54
N SER A 237 14.03 -0.20 6.69
CA SER A 237 14.26 1.19 7.10
C SER A 237 12.96 1.82 7.60
N LEU A 238 12.90 2.13 8.91
CA LEU A 238 11.76 2.84 9.51
C LEU A 238 12.05 4.33 9.74
N LYS A 239 13.07 4.90 9.10
CA LYS A 239 13.57 6.23 9.46
C LYS A 239 12.47 7.29 9.52
N GLU A 240 12.44 8.08 10.59
CA GLU A 240 11.54 9.21 10.74
C GLU A 240 10.05 8.82 10.56
N THR A 241 9.69 7.56 10.87
CA THR A 241 8.31 7.06 10.80
C THR A 241 7.57 7.34 12.10
N GLU A 242 6.31 7.76 11.97
CA GLU A 242 5.43 8.02 13.10
C GLU A 242 4.42 6.89 13.30
N VAL A 243 4.43 6.29 14.49
CA VAL A 243 3.48 5.24 14.89
C VAL A 243 2.67 5.74 16.07
N SER A 244 1.39 6.09 15.85
CA SER A 244 0.56 6.73 16.89
C SER A 244 -0.77 6.01 17.13
N GLY A 245 -1.17 5.76 18.37
CA GLY A 245 -2.44 5.08 18.65
C GLY A 245 -2.48 3.61 18.22
N SER A 246 -1.32 3.01 17.91
CA SER A 246 -1.23 1.71 17.24
C SER A 246 -0.72 0.63 18.19
N HIS A 247 -1.11 -0.62 17.92
CA HIS A 247 -0.64 -1.81 18.65
C HIS A 247 0.37 -2.54 17.79
N VAL A 248 1.62 -2.58 18.23
CA VAL A 248 2.73 -3.29 17.58
C VAL A 248 3.04 -4.52 18.41
N ASN A 249 2.55 -5.68 17.99
CA ASN A 249 2.63 -6.91 18.77
C ASN A 249 3.20 -8.08 17.97
N GLY A 250 4.17 -8.79 18.55
CA GLY A 250 4.72 -10.01 17.95
C GLY A 250 5.46 -9.78 16.63
N CYS A 251 5.91 -8.55 16.37
CA CYS A 251 6.62 -8.22 15.14
C CYS A 251 8.12 -8.57 15.25
N ASP A 252 8.73 -8.83 14.10
CA ASP A 252 10.17 -9.09 13.98
C ASP A 252 10.86 -7.93 13.27
N PHE A 253 11.59 -7.12 14.03
CA PHE A 253 12.37 -5.97 13.58
C PHE A 253 13.88 -6.26 13.62
N THR A 254 14.29 -7.51 13.42
CA THR A 254 15.71 -7.86 13.39
C THR A 254 16.43 -7.06 12.30
N ASP A 255 17.56 -6.44 12.64
CA ASP A 255 18.38 -5.58 11.77
C ASP A 255 17.64 -4.33 11.22
N ALA A 256 16.52 -3.93 11.85
CA ALA A 256 15.75 -2.76 11.40
C ALA A 256 16.34 -1.43 11.86
N ASP A 257 16.15 -0.37 11.07
CA ASP A 257 16.64 0.97 11.39
C ASP A 257 15.52 1.86 11.96
N PHE A 258 15.58 2.13 13.27
CA PHE A 258 14.62 2.99 13.98
C PHE A 258 15.05 4.46 14.08
N THR A 259 16.00 4.92 13.25
CA THR A 259 16.51 6.29 13.36
C THR A 259 15.38 7.32 13.24
N GLY A 260 15.16 8.14 14.26
CA GLY A 260 14.10 9.16 14.28
C GLY A 260 12.67 8.64 14.42
N VAL A 261 12.47 7.34 14.66
CA VAL A 261 11.10 6.79 14.79
C VAL A 261 10.39 7.35 16.02
N GLY A 262 9.14 7.76 15.85
CA GLY A 262 8.28 8.25 16.94
C GLY A 262 7.11 7.32 17.23
N PHE A 263 7.13 6.64 18.36
CA PHE A 263 6.00 5.88 18.89
C PHE A 263 5.20 6.71 19.89
N LYS A 264 3.87 6.82 19.70
CA LYS A 264 3.02 7.63 20.57
C LYS A 264 1.69 6.94 20.92
N SER A 265 1.36 6.89 22.22
CA SER A 265 0.02 6.52 22.71
C SER A 265 -0.49 5.16 22.22
N GLY A 266 0.30 4.10 22.35
CA GLY A 266 -0.02 2.76 21.84
C GLY A 266 0.66 1.65 22.64
N ALA A 267 0.84 0.49 22.02
CA ALA A 267 1.50 -0.66 22.64
C ALA A 267 2.64 -1.20 21.75
N PHE A 268 3.76 -1.58 22.36
CA PHE A 268 4.92 -2.19 21.73
C PHE A 268 5.28 -3.45 22.53
N VAL A 269 4.76 -4.61 22.10
CA VAL A 269 4.65 -5.81 22.93
C VAL A 269 5.19 -7.05 22.21
N ASN A 270 5.94 -7.91 22.90
CA ASN A 270 6.47 -9.17 22.34
C ASN A 270 7.24 -9.00 21.01
N ASN A 271 7.89 -7.87 20.79
CA ASN A 271 8.60 -7.61 19.54
C ASN A 271 10.05 -8.08 19.62
N THR A 272 10.53 -8.72 18.55
CA THR A 272 11.96 -9.05 18.37
C THR A 272 12.65 -7.85 17.74
N ILE A 273 13.72 -7.34 18.35
CA ILE A 273 14.43 -6.13 17.91
C ILE A 273 15.96 -6.33 17.87
N ALA A 274 16.39 -7.55 17.53
CA ALA A 274 17.81 -7.91 17.54
C ALA A 274 18.59 -7.08 16.51
N ASN A 275 19.80 -6.63 16.86
CA ASN A 275 20.66 -5.78 16.03
C ASN A 275 20.00 -4.50 15.48
N ALA A 276 18.89 -4.04 16.06
CA ALA A 276 18.21 -2.85 15.57
C ALA A 276 19.04 -1.58 15.81
N VAL A 277 18.95 -0.62 14.89
CA VAL A 277 19.62 0.69 15.02
C VAL A 277 18.71 1.65 15.78
N TRP A 278 19.21 2.19 16.89
CA TRP A 278 18.47 3.11 17.76
C TRP A 278 19.18 4.46 17.82
N ASN A 279 18.66 5.43 17.08
CA ASN A 279 19.20 6.79 17.08
C ASN A 279 18.06 7.81 16.98
N ARG A 280 17.94 8.76 17.90
CA ARG A 280 16.84 9.75 17.92
C ARG A 280 15.42 9.15 17.99
N SER A 281 15.28 7.88 18.40
CA SER A 281 13.98 7.23 18.49
C SER A 281 13.24 7.63 19.77
N SER A 282 11.92 7.79 19.70
CA SER A 282 11.09 8.20 20.84
C SER A 282 9.90 7.29 21.09
N PHE A 283 9.58 7.08 22.35
CA PHE A 283 8.41 6.36 22.85
C PHE A 283 7.70 7.26 23.84
N ILE A 284 6.45 7.66 23.54
CA ILE A 284 5.69 8.62 24.32
C ILE A 284 4.32 8.05 24.66
N GLY A 285 4.03 7.82 25.94
CA GLY A 285 2.74 7.27 26.36
C GLY A 285 2.51 5.83 25.88
N MET A 286 3.59 5.06 25.73
CA MET A 286 3.54 3.68 25.22
C MET A 286 3.47 2.66 26.35
N GLN A 287 2.67 1.60 26.16
CA GLN A 287 2.85 0.35 26.89
C GLN A 287 3.97 -0.45 26.22
N ILE A 288 4.99 -0.83 26.97
CA ILE A 288 6.12 -1.63 26.49
C ILE A 288 6.24 -2.87 27.35
N ASP A 289 5.92 -4.03 26.77
CA ASP A 289 5.83 -5.29 27.50
C ASP A 289 6.60 -6.38 26.75
N ASP A 290 7.37 -7.21 27.47
CA ASP A 290 8.03 -8.39 26.89
C ASP A 290 8.98 -8.04 25.73
N VAL A 291 9.83 -7.02 25.93
CA VAL A 291 10.78 -6.53 24.91
C VAL A 291 12.19 -6.51 25.47
N HIS A 292 13.15 -6.92 24.64
CA HIS A 292 14.56 -6.99 24.98
C HIS A 292 15.34 -6.02 24.09
N PHE A 293 15.82 -4.92 24.67
CA PHE A 293 16.65 -3.95 23.98
C PHE A 293 18.12 -4.35 24.08
N GLU A 294 18.84 -4.21 22.97
CA GLU A 294 20.27 -4.42 22.86
C GLU A 294 20.92 -3.39 21.95
N GLY A 295 22.25 -3.36 21.91
CA GLY A 295 23.00 -2.45 21.05
C GLY A 295 23.16 -1.04 21.63
N THR A 296 23.45 -0.06 20.76
CA THR A 296 23.63 1.33 21.19
C THR A 296 22.32 2.10 20.97
N LEU A 297 21.82 2.70 22.04
CA LEU A 297 20.72 3.66 22.01
C LEU A 297 21.30 5.05 22.19
N GLU A 298 21.20 5.87 21.15
CA GLU A 298 21.70 7.23 21.11
C GLU A 298 20.56 8.22 20.91
N ASP A 299 20.49 9.26 21.75
CA ASP A 299 19.44 10.29 21.67
C ASP A 299 18.01 9.71 21.76
N CYS A 300 17.82 8.62 22.50
CA CYS A 300 16.53 7.95 22.62
C CYS A 300 15.70 8.46 23.81
N TYR A 301 14.37 8.49 23.66
CA TYR A 301 13.47 9.03 24.68
C TYR A 301 12.34 8.08 25.01
N PHE A 302 12.10 7.85 26.30
CA PHE A 302 10.96 7.10 26.84
C PHE A 302 10.21 8.00 27.83
N GLU A 303 9.07 8.56 27.41
CA GLU A 303 8.28 9.48 28.20
C GLU A 303 6.86 8.96 28.46
N ASN A 304 6.39 9.01 29.70
CA ASN A 304 5.06 8.54 30.11
C ASN A 304 4.75 7.08 29.72
N CYS A 305 5.77 6.24 29.59
CA CYS A 305 5.67 4.82 29.26
C CYS A 305 5.41 3.95 30.49
N THR A 306 4.81 2.79 30.26
CA THR A 306 4.72 1.70 31.26
C THR A 306 5.56 0.51 30.78
N PHE A 307 6.28 -0.12 31.71
CA PHE A 307 7.15 -1.25 31.41
C PHE A 307 6.68 -2.52 32.12
N LYS A 308 6.74 -3.66 31.42
CA LYS A 308 6.49 -4.97 32.02
C LYS A 308 7.39 -6.03 31.38
N ARG A 309 8.34 -6.57 32.13
CA ARG A 309 9.33 -7.55 31.62
C ARG A 309 10.09 -6.99 30.40
N VAL A 310 10.62 -5.78 30.59
CA VAL A 310 11.47 -5.11 29.63
C VAL A 310 12.89 -5.15 30.16
N THR A 311 13.83 -5.54 29.30
CA THR A 311 15.23 -5.63 29.68
C THR A 311 16.07 -4.88 28.66
N PHE A 312 17.00 -4.09 29.16
CA PHE A 312 18.14 -3.62 28.39
C PHE A 312 19.31 -4.54 28.71
N GLN A 313 19.88 -5.21 27.72
CA GLN A 313 21.01 -6.11 27.89
C GLN A 313 22.13 -5.74 26.94
N ASN A 314 23.38 -5.78 27.43
CA ASN A 314 24.58 -5.46 26.65
C ASN A 314 24.45 -4.11 25.91
N SER A 315 23.66 -3.19 26.47
CA SER A 315 23.26 -1.97 25.77
C SER A 315 24.14 -0.80 26.17
N ARG A 316 24.46 0.07 25.22
CA ARG A 316 25.12 1.35 25.47
C ARG A 316 24.10 2.47 25.35
N LEU A 317 23.85 3.17 26.45
CA LEU A 317 22.85 4.23 26.57
C LEU A 317 23.54 5.60 26.56
N VAL A 318 23.44 6.31 25.44
CA VAL A 318 24.01 7.67 25.25
C VAL A 318 22.86 8.63 25.03
N ASN A 319 22.82 9.70 25.82
CA ASN A 319 21.78 10.72 25.80
C ASN A 319 20.35 10.11 25.79
N THR A 320 20.16 9.03 26.56
CA THR A 320 18.92 8.24 26.55
C THR A 320 18.12 8.50 27.81
N PHE A 321 16.89 8.99 27.69
CA PHE A 321 16.13 9.50 28.84
C PHE A 321 14.83 8.76 29.11
N PHE A 322 14.53 8.60 30.40
CA PHE A 322 13.31 7.98 30.91
C PHE A 322 12.56 8.98 31.79
N LYS A 323 11.53 9.65 31.23
CA LYS A 323 10.87 10.79 31.87
C LYS A 323 9.42 10.48 32.23
N ASN A 324 8.98 10.86 33.42
CA ASN A 324 7.56 10.78 33.84
C ASN A 324 6.91 9.39 33.68
N ASN A 325 7.72 8.32 33.60
CA ASN A 325 7.27 6.92 33.54
C ASN A 325 6.72 6.43 34.90
N SER A 326 6.40 7.36 35.80
CA SER A 326 6.10 7.21 37.22
C SER A 326 4.67 7.60 37.58
N LEU A 327 3.79 7.81 36.59
CA LEU A 327 2.37 8.19 36.77
C LEU A 327 1.57 7.20 37.66
N PHE A 328 2.13 6.04 38.01
CA PHE A 328 1.66 5.23 39.12
C PHE A 328 2.77 5.08 40.17
N LYS A 329 2.62 5.81 41.29
CA LYS A 329 3.53 6.01 42.44
C LYS A 329 4.07 4.75 43.15
N SER A 330 4.05 3.56 42.54
CA SER A 330 4.66 2.33 43.07
C SER A 330 5.15 1.33 42.01
N ARG A 331 5.07 1.62 40.70
CA ARG A 331 5.33 0.59 39.65
C ARG A 331 6.07 1.06 38.39
N GLY A 332 6.46 2.33 38.25
CA GLY A 332 6.97 2.86 36.97
C GLY A 332 8.15 2.11 36.34
N PHE A 333 9.18 1.81 37.13
CA PHE A 333 10.32 0.97 36.73
C PHE A 333 10.14 -0.51 37.09
N LYS A 334 8.98 -0.89 37.65
CA LYS A 334 8.76 -2.27 38.08
C LYS A 334 8.59 -3.14 36.84
N GLY A 335 9.58 -3.99 36.60
CA GLY A 335 9.64 -4.81 35.38
C GLY A 335 10.54 -4.23 34.31
N LEU A 336 11.28 -3.15 34.60
CA LEU A 336 12.44 -2.74 33.80
C LEU A 336 13.73 -3.25 34.44
N GLN A 337 14.59 -3.90 33.65
CA GLN A 337 15.87 -4.45 34.10
C GLN A 337 17.00 -3.98 33.19
N PHE A 338 18.18 -3.78 33.77
CA PHE A 338 19.41 -3.48 33.04
C PHE A 338 20.44 -4.56 33.38
N THR A 339 21.08 -5.14 32.36
CA THR A 339 22.08 -6.21 32.53
C THR A 339 23.26 -5.95 31.60
N ASP A 340 24.47 -5.85 32.17
CA ASP A 340 25.70 -5.59 31.42
C ASP A 340 25.64 -4.35 30.53
N CYS A 341 24.94 -3.31 30.98
CA CYS A 341 24.77 -2.07 30.26
C CYS A 341 25.88 -1.06 30.57
N GLN A 342 26.06 -0.11 29.65
CA GLN A 342 26.87 1.08 29.85
C GLN A 342 26.00 2.32 29.64
N ALA A 343 26.23 3.39 30.40
CA ALA A 343 25.52 4.65 30.22
C ALA A 343 26.46 5.85 30.39
N ASP A 344 26.18 6.95 29.68
CA ASP A 344 26.82 8.21 30.01
C ASP A 344 26.36 8.74 31.39
N ARG A 345 27.10 9.72 31.91
CA ARG A 345 26.86 10.23 33.26
C ARG A 345 25.47 10.85 33.41
N ILE A 346 24.99 11.57 32.40
CA ILE A 346 23.70 12.26 32.50
C ILE A 346 22.55 11.25 32.51
N THR A 347 22.56 10.27 31.59
CA THR A 347 21.60 9.17 31.51
C THR A 347 21.55 8.38 32.82
N TYR A 348 22.71 8.03 33.37
CA TYR A 348 22.81 7.31 34.63
C TYR A 348 22.18 8.08 35.81
N GLU A 349 22.47 9.37 35.95
CA GLU A 349 21.90 10.20 37.03
C GLU A 349 20.38 10.40 36.87
N PHE A 350 19.87 10.51 35.64
CA PHE A 350 18.42 10.55 35.38
C PHE A 350 17.73 9.25 35.80
N LEU A 351 18.27 8.09 35.44
CA LEU A 351 17.75 6.79 35.86
C LEU A 351 17.74 6.65 37.39
N LYS A 352 18.85 7.01 38.03
CA LYS A 352 19.01 6.94 39.49
C LYS A 352 18.05 7.87 40.22
N SER A 353 17.91 9.13 39.78
CA SER A 353 16.95 10.08 40.35
C SER A 353 15.49 9.65 40.14
N GLY A 354 15.21 8.96 39.02
CA GLY A 354 13.94 8.30 38.75
C GLY A 354 13.65 7.06 39.64
N LYS A 355 14.61 6.63 40.46
CA LYS A 355 14.57 5.40 41.28
C LYS A 355 14.54 4.11 40.46
N ALA A 356 15.16 4.10 39.28
CA ALA A 356 15.42 2.86 38.54
C ALA A 356 16.48 2.01 39.26
N ASP A 357 16.43 0.69 39.08
CA ASP A 357 17.52 -0.20 39.50
C ASP A 357 18.66 -0.09 38.48
N VAL A 358 19.78 0.49 38.91
CA VAL A 358 20.95 0.78 38.07
C VAL A 358 22.13 -0.17 38.32
N ILE A 359 21.94 -1.25 39.09
CA ILE A 359 23.02 -2.19 39.46
C ILE A 359 23.75 -2.76 38.23
N GLY A 360 23.02 -3.06 37.16
CA GLY A 360 23.57 -3.61 35.92
C GLY A 360 24.15 -2.58 34.95
N ILE A 361 24.32 -1.32 35.36
CA ILE A 361 24.81 -0.23 34.50
C ILE A 361 26.19 0.25 34.96
N LYS A 362 27.17 0.23 34.06
CA LYS A 362 28.49 0.85 34.24
C LYS A 362 28.51 2.24 33.60
N LEU A 363 29.24 3.18 34.20
CA LEU A 363 29.45 4.49 33.56
C LEU A 363 30.43 4.35 32.39
N LEU A 364 30.15 5.04 31.29
CA LEU A 364 31.10 5.22 30.18
C LEU A 364 32.31 6.02 30.69
N ALA A 365 33.51 5.60 30.29
CA ALA A 365 34.72 6.38 30.54
C ALA A 365 34.60 7.71 29.78
N SER A 366 34.82 8.80 30.51
CA SER A 366 34.77 10.19 30.00
C SER A 366 35.86 10.48 28.98
#